data_AF-A0A815Y9C1-F1
#
_entry.id   AF-A0A815Y9C1-F1
#
_cell.length_a   1.000
_cell.length_b   1.000
_cell.length_c   1.000
_cell.angle_alpha   90.00
_cell.angle_beta   90.00
_cell.angle_gamma   90.00
#
_symmetry.space_group_name_H-M   'P 1'
#
loop_
_entity.id
_entity.type
_entity.pdbx_description
1 polymer ?
#
loop_
_entity_poly.entity_id
_entity_poly.type
_entity_poly.pdbx_seq_one_letter_code
_entity_poly.pdbx_strand_id
1 'polypeptide(L)'
;MSDISCPLCSNSECEITSFDIQVSAFKAVTTWKKHSIKQAVEQMSNSSFNNRPIALPDDWSTNWTNYIDKNYVNVQVIHGSYRVETYTEKPTISWSQLVSTIGEYVGLWIAVSVIPFIEVAELIYRLIRRHFA
;
A
#
# COMPACT_ATOMS: atom_id res chain seq x y z
N MET A 1 36.00 -8.25 8.91
CA MET A 1 34.71 -8.59 8.30
C MET A 1 33.64 -7.95 9.15
N SER A 2 33.18 -6.77 8.76
CA SER A 2 32.17 -5.99 9.48
C SER A 2 30.81 -6.28 8.83
N ASP A 3 29.98 -7.05 9.53
CA ASP A 3 28.59 -7.28 9.15
C ASP A 3 27.82 -5.95 9.25
N ILE A 4 27.38 -5.44 8.10
CA ILE A 4 26.45 -4.32 8.01
C ILE A 4 25.08 -4.88 8.40
N SER A 5 24.75 -4.84 9.68
CA SER A 5 23.41 -5.15 10.15
C SER A 5 22.47 -4.02 9.72
N CYS A 6 21.64 -4.25 8.70
CA CYS A 6 20.51 -3.37 8.44
C CYS A 6 19.60 -3.37 9.68
N PRO A 7 19.25 -2.20 10.25
CA PRO A 7 18.31 -2.15 11.36
C PRO A 7 16.99 -2.75 10.88
N LEU A 8 16.47 -3.73 11.62
CA LEU A 8 15.12 -4.25 11.44
C LEU A 8 14.17 -3.05 11.45
N CYS A 9 13.56 -2.74 10.30
CA CYS A 9 12.50 -1.75 10.19
C CYS A 9 11.31 -2.25 11.04
N SER A 10 11.29 -1.87 12.31
CA SER A 10 10.31 -2.34 13.32
C SER A 10 8.97 -1.62 13.23
N ASN A 11 8.85 -0.62 12.36
CA ASN A 11 7.61 0.07 12.06
C ASN A 11 7.13 -0.39 10.69
N SER A 12 6.43 -1.52 10.65
CA SER A 12 5.57 -1.82 9.50
C SER A 12 4.49 -0.74 9.46
N GLU A 13 4.62 0.22 8.55
CA GLU A 13 3.58 1.22 8.33
C GLU A 13 2.29 0.50 7.98
N CYS A 14 1.22 0.73 8.77
CA CYS A 14 -0.09 0.09 8.55
C CYS A 14 -0.76 0.54 7.24
N GLU A 15 -0.20 1.57 6.59
CA GLU A 15 -0.65 2.10 5.32
C GLU A 15 0.57 2.36 4.45
N ILE A 16 0.66 1.67 3.32
CA ILE A 16 1.73 1.83 2.34
C ILE A 16 1.08 2.20 1.01
N THR A 17 1.45 3.36 0.47
CA THR A 17 1.09 3.75 -0.89
C THR A 17 2.22 3.36 -1.82
N SER A 18 1.96 2.44 -2.75
CA SER A 18 2.94 2.05 -3.78
C SER A 18 2.45 2.43 -5.17
N PHE A 19 3.40 2.76 -6.04
CA PHE A 19 3.14 3.07 -7.44
C PHE A 19 3.87 2.04 -8.29
N ASP A 20 3.13 1.28 -9.10
CA ASP A 20 3.74 0.42 -10.10
C ASP A 20 4.14 1.27 -11.32
N ILE A 21 5.44 1.25 -11.66
CA ILE A 21 6.00 2.08 -12.72
C ILE A 21 6.23 1.21 -13.94
N GLN A 22 5.38 1.40 -14.95
CA GLN A 22 5.59 0.80 -16.26
C GLN A 22 6.39 1.76 -17.14
N VAL A 23 7.65 1.40 -17.41
CA VAL A 23 8.50 2.16 -18.32
C VAL A 23 8.12 1.81 -19.75
N SER A 24 7.47 2.75 -20.44
CA SER A 24 7.27 2.66 -21.88
C SER A 24 8.48 3.20 -22.64
N ALA A 25 8.65 2.74 -23.88
CA ALA A 25 9.89 2.88 -24.66
C ALA A 25 10.49 4.31 -24.68
N PHE A 26 11.83 4.35 -24.70
CA PHE A 26 12.58 5.57 -24.97
C PHE A 26 12.29 6.06 -26.38
N LYS A 27 11.48 7.13 -26.48
CA LYS A 27 11.27 7.82 -27.74
C LYS A 27 12.25 8.97 -27.83
N ALA A 28 13.05 8.99 -28.90
CA ALA A 28 13.90 10.13 -29.20
C ALA A 28 13.07 11.43 -29.19
N VAL A 29 13.68 12.51 -28.71
CA VAL A 29 13.01 13.82 -28.60
C VAL A 29 12.52 14.22 -29.99
N THR A 30 11.22 14.50 -30.11
CA THR A 30 10.63 14.94 -31.38
C THR A 30 11.25 16.27 -31.81
N THR A 31 11.43 16.47 -33.11
CA THR A 31 12.09 17.65 -33.69
C THR A 31 11.51 18.98 -33.17
N TRP A 32 10.18 19.08 -33.07
CA TRP A 32 9.52 20.28 -32.53
C TRP A 32 9.85 20.54 -31.05
N LYS A 33 10.02 19.49 -30.23
CA LYS A 33 10.42 19.62 -28.82
C LYS A 33 11.88 20.05 -28.68
N LYS A 34 12.76 19.63 -29.61
CA LYS A 34 14.17 20.08 -29.61
C LYS A 34 14.26 21.60 -29.76
N HIS A 35 13.39 22.22 -30.56
CA HIS A 35 13.34 23.69 -30.67
C HIS A 35 12.91 24.36 -29.37
N SER A 36 11.93 23.81 -28.66
CA SER A 36 11.53 24.33 -27.34
C SER A 36 12.65 24.21 -26.31
N ILE A 37 13.37 23.09 -26.30
CA ILE A 37 14.54 22.90 -25.44
C ILE A 37 15.64 23.90 -25.79
N LYS A 38 15.92 24.10 -27.09
CA LYS A 38 16.88 25.10 -27.56
C LYS A 38 16.56 26.49 -27.02
N GLN A 39 15.32 26.94 -27.20
CA GLN A 39 14.89 28.26 -26.73
C GLN A 39 15.01 28.39 -25.20
N ALA A 40 14.63 27.36 -24.45
CA ALA A 40 14.76 27.37 -22.99
C ALA A 40 16.23 27.43 -22.54
N VAL A 41 17.12 26.66 -23.18
CA VAL A 41 18.56 26.66 -22.86
C VAL A 41 19.20 28.00 -23.20
N GLU A 42 18.88 28.60 -24.34
CA GLU A 42 19.36 29.93 -24.72
C GLU A 42 18.82 31.02 -23.80
N GLN A 43 17.56 30.92 -23.38
CA GLN A 43 16.99 31.81 -22.37
C GLN A 43 17.70 31.66 -21.03
N MET A 44 17.94 30.44 -20.55
CA MET A 44 18.66 30.19 -19.29
C MET A 44 20.14 30.57 -19.34
N SER A 45 20.77 30.52 -20.52
CA SER A 45 22.13 31.04 -20.72
C SER A 45 22.15 32.57 -20.58
N ASN A 46 21.12 33.24 -21.10
CA ASN A 46 21.03 34.71 -21.09
C ASN A 46 20.45 35.24 -19.76
N SER A 47 19.57 34.48 -19.12
CA SER A 47 18.98 34.78 -17.82
C SER A 47 19.77 34.06 -16.74
N SER A 48 20.63 34.78 -16.05
CA SER A 48 21.42 34.27 -14.92
C SER A 48 20.53 33.62 -13.86
N PHE A 49 20.35 32.29 -13.92
CA PHE A 49 19.66 31.54 -12.89
C PHE A 49 20.66 31.29 -11.75
N ASN A 50 20.39 31.86 -10.57
CA ASN A 50 21.27 31.78 -9.39
C ASN A 50 22.71 32.28 -9.59
N ASN A 51 22.90 33.41 -10.30
CA ASN A 51 24.21 34.05 -10.51
C ASN A 51 25.27 33.18 -11.23
N ARG A 52 24.85 32.08 -11.89
CA ARG A 52 25.72 31.25 -12.72
C ARG A 52 25.11 31.11 -14.11
N PRO A 53 25.64 31.84 -15.11
CA PRO A 53 25.27 31.61 -16.50
C PRO A 53 25.58 30.16 -16.86
N ILE A 54 24.62 29.46 -17.44
CA ILE A 54 24.88 28.16 -18.04
C ILE A 54 25.66 28.44 -19.33
N ALA A 55 26.95 28.11 -19.34
CA ALA A 55 27.77 28.26 -20.53
C ALA A 55 27.29 27.30 -21.63
N LEU A 56 26.97 27.86 -22.79
CA LEU A 56 26.65 27.07 -23.98
C LEU A 56 27.95 26.40 -24.50
N PRO A 57 27.86 25.19 -25.07
CA PRO A 57 28.98 24.59 -25.79
C PRO A 57 29.48 25.50 -26.92
N ASP A 58 30.79 25.48 -27.20
CA ASP A 58 31.42 26.32 -28.23
C ASP A 58 30.81 26.08 -29.64
N ASP A 59 30.31 24.87 -29.90
CA ASP A 59 29.68 24.46 -31.16
C ASP A 59 28.14 24.53 -31.15
N TRP A 60 27.53 25.20 -30.16
CA TRP A 60 26.07 25.27 -30.01
C TRP A 60 25.34 25.75 -31.26
N SER A 61 25.87 26.78 -31.94
CA SER A 61 25.23 27.37 -33.13
C SER A 61 25.02 26.37 -34.28
N THR A 62 25.90 25.36 -34.39
CA THR A 62 25.92 24.39 -35.50
C THR A 62 25.52 22.99 -35.08
N ASN A 63 25.77 22.58 -33.83
CA ASN A 63 25.65 21.19 -33.37
C ASN A 63 24.67 21.00 -32.20
N TRP A 64 23.88 22.02 -31.85
CA TRP A 64 22.90 21.96 -30.75
C TRP A 64 21.98 20.75 -30.82
N THR A 65 21.60 20.28 -32.01
CA THR A 65 20.67 19.16 -32.17
C THR A 65 21.24 17.85 -31.64
N ASN A 66 22.51 17.56 -31.96
CA ASN A 66 23.20 16.36 -31.45
C ASN A 66 23.47 16.48 -29.95
N TYR A 67 23.73 17.69 -29.45
CA TYR A 67 23.90 17.93 -28.02
C TYR A 67 22.60 17.66 -27.26
N ILE A 68 21.46 18.11 -27.81
CA ILE A 68 20.14 17.83 -27.22
C ILE A 68 19.87 16.31 -27.22
N ASP A 69 20.16 15.62 -28.31
CA ASP A 69 19.91 14.18 -28.42
C ASP A 69 20.73 13.33 -27.45
N LYS A 70 21.95 13.76 -27.11
CA LYS A 70 22.83 13.01 -26.19
C LYS A 70 22.59 13.32 -24.72
N ASN A 71 22.19 14.56 -24.41
CA ASN A 71 22.17 15.04 -23.02
C ASN A 71 20.78 15.27 -22.45
N TYR A 72 19.74 15.32 -23.29
CA TYR A 72 18.39 15.62 -22.84
C TYR A 72 17.46 14.43 -23.05
N VAL A 73 16.75 14.07 -21.99
CA VAL A 73 15.69 13.07 -22.01
C VAL A 73 14.37 13.75 -21.73
N ASN A 74 13.32 13.34 -22.46
CA ASN A 74 11.97 13.73 -22.14
C ASN A 74 11.31 12.64 -21.30
N VAL A 75 11.03 12.95 -20.04
CA VAL A 75 10.29 12.06 -19.14
C VAL A 75 8.85 12.53 -19.08
N GLN A 76 7.93 11.68 -19.54
CA GLN A 76 6.50 11.92 -19.40
C GLN A 76 5.94 10.90 -18.41
N VAL A 77 5.51 11.38 -17.24
CA VAL A 77 4.82 10.55 -16.26
C VAL A 77 3.33 10.63 -16.54
N ILE A 78 2.73 9.50 -16.86
CA ILE A 78 1.29 9.38 -17.12
C ILE A 78 0.72 8.26 -16.25
N HIS A 79 -0.53 8.44 -15.82
CA HIS A 79 -1.25 7.37 -15.15
C HIS A 79 -1.73 6.37 -16.20
N GLY A 80 -1.28 5.11 -16.11
CA GLY A 80 -1.74 4.06 -17.02
C GLY A 80 -3.23 3.77 -16.88
N SER A 81 -3.81 4.02 -15.70
CA SER A 81 -5.22 3.86 -15.38
C SER A 81 -5.66 4.89 -14.34
N TYR A 82 -6.93 5.25 -14.33
CA TYR A 82 -7.55 6.08 -13.28
C TYR A 82 -7.98 5.27 -12.05
N ARG A 83 -7.73 3.96 -12.03
CA ARG A 83 -8.08 3.08 -10.92
C ARG A 83 -6.99 3.09 -9.87
N VAL A 84 -7.38 3.33 -8.62
CA VAL A 84 -6.53 3.12 -7.45
C VAL A 84 -6.91 1.76 -6.88
N GLU A 85 -5.92 0.87 -6.73
CA GLU A 85 -6.11 -0.42 -6.08
C GLU A 85 -5.80 -0.29 -4.59
N THR A 86 -6.72 -0.73 -3.74
CA THR A 86 -6.55 -0.70 -2.28
C THR A 86 -6.52 -2.12 -1.77
N TYR A 87 -5.38 -2.51 -1.19
CA TYR A 87 -5.19 -3.79 -0.54
C TYR A 87 -5.32 -3.60 0.97
N THR A 88 -6.33 -4.20 1.58
CA THR A 88 -6.53 -4.16 3.04
C THR A 88 -6.41 -5.55 3.61
N GLU A 89 -5.46 -5.75 4.53
CA GLU A 89 -5.43 -6.96 5.35
C GLU A 89 -6.47 -6.85 6.46
N LYS A 90 -7.38 -7.83 6.52
CA LYS A 90 -8.40 -7.91 7.56
C LYS A 90 -8.18 -9.16 8.38
N PRO A 91 -8.34 -9.10 9.72
CA PRO A 91 -8.26 -10.28 10.55
C PRO A 91 -9.31 -11.29 10.11
N THR A 92 -8.91 -12.55 9.91
CA THR A 92 -9.80 -13.64 9.48
C THR A 92 -10.89 -13.92 10.52
N ILE A 93 -10.58 -13.72 11.80
CA ILE A 93 -11.50 -13.93 12.92
C ILE A 93 -11.49 -12.68 13.80
N SER A 94 -12.65 -12.09 14.01
CA SER A 94 -12.84 -11.01 14.98
C SER A 94 -13.06 -11.54 16.40
N TRP A 95 -12.76 -10.73 17.42
CA TRP A 95 -13.08 -11.06 18.81
C TRP A 95 -14.57 -11.36 19.02
N SER A 96 -15.44 -10.63 18.33
CA SER A 96 -16.89 -10.89 18.38
C SER A 96 -17.25 -12.27 17.83
N GLN A 97 -16.60 -12.71 16.74
CA GLN A 97 -16.80 -14.04 16.18
C GLN A 97 -16.28 -15.14 17.13
N LEU A 98 -15.14 -14.91 17.78
CA LEU A 98 -14.60 -15.84 18.76
C LEU A 98 -15.56 -16.02 19.94
N VAL A 99 -16.06 -14.92 20.51
CA VAL A 99 -17.01 -14.96 21.63
C VAL A 99 -18.33 -15.61 21.21
N SER A 100 -18.84 -15.32 20.02
CA SER A 100 -20.04 -15.97 19.48
C SER A 100 -19.85 -17.48 19.41
N THR A 101 -18.74 -17.93 18.83
CA THR A 101 -18.43 -19.35 18.67
C THR A 101 -18.35 -20.06 20.02
N ILE A 102 -17.67 -19.47 21.01
CA ILE A 102 -17.59 -20.05 22.36
C ILE A 102 -18.98 -20.05 23.01
N GLY A 103 -19.75 -18.98 22.87
CA GLY A 103 -21.11 -18.87 23.40
C GLY A 103 -22.06 -19.92 22.84
N GLU A 104 -21.94 -20.26 21.56
CA GLU A 104 -22.71 -21.32 20.92
C GLU A 104 -22.42 -22.69 21.56
N TYR A 105 -21.15 -23.06 21.71
CA TYR A 105 -20.78 -24.32 22.35
C TYR A 105 -21.19 -24.35 23.82
N VAL A 106 -20.90 -23.30 24.58
CA VAL A 106 -21.25 -23.22 26.01
C VAL A 106 -22.76 -23.25 26.20
N GLY A 107 -23.51 -22.51 25.38
CA GLY A 107 -24.96 -22.48 25.40
C GLY A 107 -25.56 -23.87 25.14
N LEU A 108 -24.99 -24.61 24.18
CA LEU A 108 -25.39 -25.99 23.91
C LEU A 108 -25.16 -26.90 25.12
N TRP A 109 -23.97 -26.85 25.72
CA TRP A 109 -23.66 -27.66 26.90
C TRP A 109 -24.55 -27.34 28.09
N ILE A 110 -24.86 -26.05 28.31
CA ILE A 110 -25.80 -25.63 29.35
C ILE A 110 -27.20 -26.19 29.05
N ALA A 111 -27.70 -26.05 27.83
CA ALA A 111 -29.01 -26.58 27.45
C ALA A 111 -29.12 -28.10 27.65
N VAL A 112 -28.08 -28.85 27.28
CA VAL A 112 -28.02 -30.31 27.51
C VAL A 112 -27.98 -30.64 29.00
N SER A 113 -27.35 -29.81 29.83
CA SER A 113 -27.27 -30.05 31.28
C SER A 113 -28.56 -29.74 32.04
N VAL A 114 -29.40 -28.80 31.55
CA VAL A 114 -30.62 -28.38 32.26
C VAL A 114 -31.66 -29.50 32.35
N ILE A 115 -31.79 -30.32 31.30
CA ILE A 115 -32.76 -31.42 31.23
C ILE A 115 -32.54 -32.43 32.39
N PRO A 116 -31.35 -33.03 32.58
CA PRO A 116 -31.12 -33.96 33.68
C PRO A 116 -31.21 -33.30 35.06
N PHE A 117 -30.88 -32.00 35.18
CA PHE A 117 -31.08 -31.28 36.46
C PHE A 117 -32.56 -31.22 36.84
N ILE A 118 -33.46 -30.95 35.89
CA ILE A 118 -34.90 -30.93 36.12
C ILE A 118 -35.41 -32.35 36.47
N GLU A 119 -34.95 -33.38 35.76
CA GLU A 119 -35.34 -34.77 36.04
C GLU A 119 -34.93 -35.21 37.45
N VAL A 120 -33.71 -34.88 37.88
CA VAL A 120 -33.22 -35.17 39.24
C VAL A 120 -34.06 -34.42 40.28
N ALA A 121 -34.38 -33.15 40.03
CA ALA A 121 -35.22 -32.36 40.93
C ALA A 121 -36.63 -32.96 41.07
N GLU A 122 -37.24 -33.42 39.97
CA GLU A 122 -38.53 -34.10 39.99
C GLU A 122 -38.47 -35.42 40.77
N LEU A 123 -37.40 -36.20 40.57
CA LEU A 123 -37.21 -37.47 41.27
C LEU A 123 -37.08 -37.27 42.79
N ILE A 124 -36.31 -36.26 43.22
CA ILE A 124 -36.19 -35.87 44.63
C ILE A 124 -37.55 -35.44 45.18
N TYR A 125 -38.30 -34.60 44.46
CA TYR A 125 -39.64 -34.17 44.88
C TYR A 125 -40.59 -35.35 45.07
N ARG A 126 -40.61 -36.30 44.12
CA ARG A 126 -41.42 -37.52 44.20
C ARG A 126 -41.02 -38.41 45.38
N LEU A 127 -39.73 -38.52 45.69
CA LEU A 127 -39.24 -39.30 46.83
C LEU A 127 -39.64 -38.68 48.17
N ILE A 128 -39.44 -37.38 48.34
CA ILE A 128 -39.83 -36.67 49.57
C ILE A 128 -41.34 -36.79 49.79
N ARG A 129 -42.14 -36.60 48.74
CA ARG A 129 -43.60 -36.74 48.80
C ARG A 129 -44.03 -38.16 49.19
N ARG A 130 -43.36 -39.20 48.73
CA ARG A 130 -43.68 -40.60 49.11
C ARG A 130 -43.21 -40.98 50.50
N HIS A 131 -42.16 -40.34 51.03
CA HIS A 131 -41.66 -40.66 52.36
C HIS A 131 -42.46 -39.97 53.47
N PHE A 132 -43.04 -38.80 53.18
CA PHE A 132 -43.80 -37.97 54.14
C PHE A 132 -45.33 -38.01 53.97
N ALA A 133 -45.85 -38.78 53.00
CA ALA A 133 -47.29 -39.06 52.84
C ALA A 133 -47.57 -40.53 53.19
#